data_AF-Q9KMF1-F1
#
_entry.id   AF-Q9KMF1-F1
#
_cell.length_a   1.000
_cell.length_b   1.000
_cell.length_c   1.000
_cell.angle_alpha   90.00
_cell.angle_beta   90.00
_cell.angle_gamma   90.00
#
_symmetry.space_group_name_H-M   'P 1'
#
loop_
_entity.id
_entity.type
_entity.pdbx_description
1 polymer ?
#
loop_
_entity_poly.entity_id
_entity_poly.type
_entity_poly.pdbx_seq_one_letter_code
_entity_poly.pdbx_strand_id
1 'polypeptide(L)'
;MKDEISNPDLGAIYTTKILGVLLENWPKQTYLCCSEVTGIDFDEESVFDSFSPQPYPKEWEVCRDLIVWLENEGFIRSEGSRGSSFGFFSVEITMSAMTALNQVPDPLDPESTRTLKDTLKDIAKSGSGKLADKIMDKAFFAFVTMLEKSAG
;
A
#
# COMPACT_ATOMS: atom_id res chain seq x y z
N MET A 1 -23.88 -11.79 -7.59
CA MET A 1 -23.36 -10.42 -7.46
C MET A 1 -22.01 -10.56 -6.77
N LYS A 2 -20.91 -10.19 -7.43
CA LYS A 2 -19.68 -9.88 -6.70
C LYS A 2 -19.96 -8.54 -6.06
N ASP A 3 -19.91 -8.46 -4.73
CA ASP A 3 -19.94 -7.15 -4.06
C ASP A 3 -18.74 -6.37 -4.61
N GLU A 4 -19.01 -5.26 -5.31
CA GLU A 4 -17.95 -4.36 -5.76
C GLU A 4 -17.31 -3.76 -4.51
N ILE A 5 -16.03 -4.06 -4.28
CA ILE A 5 -15.25 -3.53 -3.17
C ILE A 5 -15.10 -2.02 -3.37
N SER A 6 -15.35 -1.23 -2.33
CA SER A 6 -15.33 0.23 -2.44
C SER A 6 -13.89 0.78 -2.49
N ASN A 7 -13.70 1.99 -3.04
CA ASN A 7 -12.37 2.62 -3.10
C ASN A 7 -11.69 2.74 -1.71
N PRO A 8 -12.39 3.11 -0.61
CA PRO A 8 -11.80 3.08 0.73
C PRO A 8 -11.28 1.71 1.16
N ASP A 9 -12.04 0.65 0.88
CA ASP A 9 -11.64 -0.73 1.24
C ASP A 9 -10.41 -1.16 0.42
N LEU A 10 -10.39 -0.84 -0.88
CA LEU A 10 -9.22 -1.04 -1.74
C LEU A 10 -8.01 -0.25 -1.23
N GLY A 11 -8.22 0.99 -0.79
CA GLY A 11 -7.19 1.84 -0.19
C GLY A 11 -6.55 1.17 1.02
N ALA A 12 -7.36 0.64 1.95
CA ALA A 12 -6.88 -0.06 3.13
C ALA A 12 -6.02 -1.29 2.81
N ILE A 13 -6.51 -2.10 1.87
CA ILE A 13 -5.82 -3.32 1.41
C ILE A 13 -4.49 -2.94 0.75
N TYR A 14 -4.50 -1.97 -0.17
CA TYR A 14 -3.31 -1.60 -0.94
C TYR A 14 -2.27 -0.88 -0.08
N THR A 15 -2.66 0.03 0.81
CA THR A 15 -1.74 0.67 1.77
C THR A 15 -1.00 -0.39 2.59
N THR A 16 -1.75 -1.36 3.11
CA THR A 16 -1.18 -2.41 3.94
C THR A 16 -0.18 -3.27 3.17
N LYS A 17 -0.51 -3.67 1.94
CA LYS A 17 0.39 -4.43 1.07
C LYS A 17 1.65 -3.64 0.73
N ILE A 18 1.50 -2.39 0.29
CA ILE A 18 2.61 -1.49 -0.06
C ILE A 18 3.55 -1.35 1.13
N LEU A 19 3.04 -0.92 2.29
CA LEU A 19 3.88 -0.72 3.47
C LEU A 19 4.50 -2.04 3.96
N GLY A 20 3.76 -3.14 3.91
CA GLY A 20 4.25 -4.47 4.26
C GLY A 20 5.48 -4.87 3.44
N VAL A 21 5.39 -4.75 2.11
CA VAL A 21 6.50 -5.05 1.18
C VAL A 21 7.71 -4.16 1.45
N LEU A 22 7.50 -2.85 1.63
CA LEU A 22 8.58 -1.90 1.90
C LEU A 22 9.27 -2.18 3.25
N LEU A 23 8.49 -2.54 4.29
CA LEU A 23 9.01 -2.88 5.61
C LEU A 23 9.79 -4.19 5.65
N GLU A 24 9.41 -5.16 4.81
CA GLU A 24 10.12 -6.42 4.66
C GLU A 24 11.48 -6.22 3.97
N ASN A 25 11.52 -5.35 2.98
CA ASN A 25 12.73 -5.10 2.19
C ASN A 25 13.65 -4.01 2.76
N TRP A 26 13.18 -3.19 3.71
CA TRP A 26 13.96 -2.12 4.30
C TRP A 26 15.31 -2.62 4.87
N PRO A 27 16.44 -1.91 4.64
CA PRO A 27 16.57 -0.58 4.02
C PRO A 27 16.75 -0.59 2.50
N LYS A 28 16.47 -1.71 1.82
CA LYS A 28 16.60 -1.77 0.36
C LYS A 28 15.41 -1.08 -0.31
N GLN A 29 15.73 -0.35 -1.37
CA GLN A 29 14.75 0.19 -2.29
C GLN A 29 14.09 -0.95 -3.09
N THR A 30 12.80 -0.83 -3.34
CA THR A 30 11.96 -1.87 -3.96
C THR A 30 11.22 -1.30 -5.16
N TYR A 31 11.08 -2.08 -6.22
CA TYR A 31 10.16 -1.76 -7.31
C TYR A 31 8.74 -2.15 -6.89
N LEU A 32 7.77 -1.26 -7.12
CA LEU A 32 6.36 -1.56 -6.88
C LEU A 32 5.58 -1.47 -8.20
N CYS A 33 4.87 -2.54 -8.55
CA CYS A 33 3.93 -2.54 -9.66
C CYS A 33 2.48 -2.63 -9.16
N CYS A 34 1.56 -1.88 -9.77
CA CYS A 34 0.14 -1.99 -9.45
C CYS A 34 -0.41 -3.40 -9.70
N SER A 35 0.15 -4.16 -10.66
CA SER A 35 -0.23 -5.57 -10.88
C SER A 35 0.01 -6.43 -9.63
N GLU A 36 1.17 -6.29 -8.99
CA GLU A 36 1.57 -7.05 -7.81
C GLU A 36 0.78 -6.64 -6.57
N VAL A 37 0.53 -5.33 -6.41
CA VAL A 37 -0.25 -4.80 -5.27
C VAL A 37 -1.73 -5.20 -5.38
N THR A 38 -2.33 -5.03 -6.57
CA THR A 38 -3.74 -5.33 -6.80
C THR A 38 -4.00 -6.84 -6.94
N GLY A 39 -3.02 -7.60 -7.41
CA GLY A 39 -3.17 -9.01 -7.79
C GLY A 39 -3.95 -9.20 -9.09
N ILE A 40 -4.11 -8.15 -9.89
CA ILE A 40 -4.82 -8.16 -11.17
C ILE A 40 -3.77 -8.10 -12.28
N ASP A 41 -3.68 -9.16 -13.07
CA ASP A 41 -2.88 -9.17 -14.29
C ASP A 41 -3.55 -8.29 -15.35
N PHE A 42 -2.82 -7.31 -15.86
CA PHE A 42 -3.25 -6.44 -16.94
C PHE A 42 -2.07 -6.20 -17.88
N ASP A 43 -2.34 -6.32 -19.17
CA ASP A 43 -1.36 -6.09 -20.22
C ASP A 43 -1.23 -4.60 -20.50
N GLU A 44 -0.24 -3.96 -19.90
CA GLU A 44 0.03 -2.53 -20.11
C GLU A 44 0.39 -2.20 -21.56
N GLU A 45 1.05 -3.13 -22.27
CA GLU A 45 1.47 -2.91 -23.67
C GLU A 45 0.25 -2.77 -24.59
N SER A 46 -0.83 -3.48 -24.28
CA SER A 46 -2.11 -3.38 -25.00
C SER A 46 -2.73 -1.97 -25.00
N VAL A 47 -2.38 -1.14 -24.00
CA VAL A 47 -2.84 0.25 -23.92
C VAL A 47 -2.04 1.14 -24.87
N PHE A 48 -0.73 0.92 -24.97
CA PHE A 48 0.17 1.70 -25.82
C PHE A 48 0.00 1.38 -27.32
N ASP A 49 -0.36 0.14 -27.66
CA ASP A 49 -0.57 -0.30 -29.05
C ASP A 49 -1.93 0.10 -29.64
N SER A 50 -2.80 0.73 -28.83
CA SER A 50 -4.15 1.10 -29.25
C SER A 50 -4.28 2.60 -29.51
N PHE A 51 -4.82 2.96 -30.69
CA PHE A 51 -5.19 4.36 -31.03
C PHE A 51 -6.46 4.84 -30.29
N SER A 52 -6.99 4.05 -29.37
CA SER A 52 -8.18 4.33 -28.56
C SER A 52 -7.82 4.15 -27.09
N PRO A 53 -8.24 5.05 -26.18
CA PRO A 53 -7.97 4.87 -24.76
C PRO A 53 -8.57 3.55 -24.26
N GLN A 54 -7.72 2.55 -24.03
CA GLN A 54 -8.13 1.30 -23.39
C GLN A 54 -8.37 1.61 -21.91
N PRO A 55 -9.53 1.22 -21.35
CA PRO A 55 -9.77 1.38 -19.94
C PRO A 55 -8.85 0.41 -19.18
N TYR A 56 -7.97 0.94 -18.33
CA TYR A 56 -7.27 0.13 -17.34
C TYR A 56 -8.21 -0.22 -16.17
N PRO A 57 -7.93 -1.28 -15.40
CA PRO A 57 -8.73 -1.65 -14.24
C PRO A 57 -8.82 -0.48 -13.26
N LYS A 58 -10.01 -0.24 -12.71
CA LYS A 58 -10.23 0.82 -11.72
C LYS A 58 -9.34 0.63 -10.48
N GLU A 59 -9.11 -0.62 -10.12
CA GLU A 59 -8.22 -1.03 -9.03
C GLU A 59 -6.78 -0.56 -9.24
N TRP A 60 -6.30 -0.56 -10.48
CA TRP A 60 -4.97 -0.05 -10.82
C TRP A 60 -4.90 1.47 -10.69
N GLU A 61 -5.98 2.17 -11.06
CA GLU A 61 -6.10 3.62 -10.87
C GLU A 61 -6.03 3.99 -9.37
N VAL A 62 -6.83 3.29 -8.56
CA VAL A 62 -6.83 3.47 -7.10
C VAL A 62 -5.45 3.17 -6.50
N CYS A 63 -4.78 2.11 -6.95
CA CYS A 63 -3.44 1.76 -6.49
C CYS A 63 -2.40 2.84 -6.85
N ARG A 64 -2.39 3.31 -8.11
CA ARG A 64 -1.52 4.40 -8.57
C ARG A 64 -1.70 5.64 -7.72
N ASP A 65 -2.94 6.11 -7.59
CA ASP A 65 -3.26 7.35 -6.88
C ASP A 65 -2.90 7.25 -5.40
N LEU A 66 -3.07 6.07 -4.80
CA LEU A 66 -2.65 5.81 -3.43
C LEU A 66 -1.13 5.89 -3.25
N ILE A 67 -0.34 5.31 -4.17
CA ILE A 67 1.13 5.39 -4.10
C ILE A 67 1.58 6.85 -4.22
N VAL A 68 1.03 7.60 -5.17
CA VAL A 68 1.31 9.03 -5.34
C VAL A 68 0.93 9.83 -4.09
N TRP A 69 -0.22 9.53 -3.48
CA TRP A 69 -0.63 10.17 -2.24
C TRP A 69 0.31 9.85 -1.07
N LEU A 70 0.69 8.59 -0.87
CA LEU A 70 1.65 8.18 0.17
C LEU A 70 3.02 8.85 -0.01
N GLU A 71 3.46 9.06 -1.24
CA GLU A 71 4.69 9.79 -1.55
C GLU A 71 4.56 11.28 -1.22
N ASN A 72 3.47 11.93 -1.62
CA ASN A 72 3.21 13.35 -1.34
C ASN A 72 3.10 13.64 0.15
N GLU A 73 2.50 12.73 0.92
CA GLU A 73 2.43 12.82 2.39
C GLU A 73 3.77 12.47 3.08
N GLY A 74 4.80 12.08 2.31
CA GLY A 74 6.15 11.82 2.82
C GLY A 74 6.30 10.48 3.53
N PHE A 75 5.39 9.53 3.33
CA PHE A 75 5.48 8.18 3.91
C PHE A 75 6.46 7.29 3.19
N ILE A 76 6.51 7.45 1.88
CA ILE A 76 7.44 6.77 1.01
C ILE A 76 8.22 7.79 0.18
N ARG A 77 9.34 7.35 -0.39
CA ARG A 77 10.02 8.06 -1.46
C ARG A 77 10.17 7.12 -2.64
N SER A 78 10.06 7.65 -3.84
CA SER A 78 10.35 6.90 -5.06
C SER A 78 11.18 7.75 -6.04
N GLU A 79 11.72 7.11 -7.08
CA GLU A 79 12.23 7.81 -8.26
C GLU A 79 11.11 8.18 -9.26
N GLY A 80 9.85 7.97 -8.86
CA GLY A 80 8.66 8.14 -9.67
C GLY A 80 8.42 7.00 -10.68
N SER A 81 7.41 7.23 -11.51
CA SER A 81 7.07 6.36 -12.63
C SER A 81 8.05 6.55 -13.80
N ARG A 82 8.65 5.46 -14.30
CA ARG A 82 9.48 5.48 -15.53
C ARG A 82 8.92 4.53 -16.57
N GLY A 83 8.45 5.06 -17.70
CA GLY A 83 7.93 4.26 -18.82
C GLY A 83 6.53 3.66 -18.62
N SER A 84 6.10 3.44 -17.38
CA SER A 84 4.74 3.02 -17.01
C SER A 84 4.19 3.91 -15.90
N SER A 85 2.93 4.35 -16.03
CA SER A 85 2.22 5.08 -14.95
C SER A 85 1.85 4.20 -13.75
N PHE A 86 2.08 2.89 -13.83
CA PHE A 86 1.69 1.90 -12.82
C PHE A 86 2.89 1.22 -12.15
N GLY A 87 4.10 1.46 -12.65
CA GLY A 87 5.37 0.99 -12.09
C GLY A 87 6.17 2.11 -11.41
N PHE A 88 6.53 1.91 -10.14
CA PHE A 88 7.26 2.87 -9.31
C PHE A 88 8.63 2.31 -8.93
N PHE A 89 9.68 3.08 -9.24
CA PHE A 89 11.05 2.64 -9.06
C PHE A 89 11.67 3.15 -7.76
N SER A 90 12.62 2.37 -7.25
CA SER A 90 13.43 2.70 -6.07
C SER A 90 12.60 3.14 -4.85
N VAL A 91 11.45 2.50 -4.62
CA VAL A 91 10.52 2.88 -3.56
C VAL A 91 11.07 2.44 -2.20
N GLU A 92 11.09 3.35 -1.23
CA GLU A 92 11.48 3.09 0.15
C GLU A 92 10.53 3.76 1.14
N ILE A 93 10.35 3.15 2.31
CA ILE A 93 9.68 3.80 3.43
C ILE A 93 10.59 4.86 4.06
N THR A 94 10.04 6.03 4.36
CA THR A 94 10.81 7.11 5.00
C THR A 94 11.11 6.80 6.45
N MET A 95 12.16 7.43 6.99
CA MET A 95 12.49 7.30 8.41
C MET A 95 11.39 7.87 9.30
N SER A 96 10.75 8.97 8.91
CA SER A 96 9.60 9.54 9.63
C SER A 96 8.43 8.57 9.69
N ALA A 97 8.08 7.93 8.57
CA ALA A 97 7.05 6.89 8.54
C ALA A 97 7.44 5.68 9.41
N MET A 98 8.68 5.21 9.32
CA MET A 98 9.18 4.12 10.17
C MET A 98 9.07 4.46 11.66
N THR A 99 9.45 5.66 12.07
CA THR A 99 9.31 6.12 13.46
C THR A 99 7.85 6.14 13.88
N ALA A 100 6.96 6.68 13.05
CA ALA A 100 5.55 6.77 13.35
C ALA A 100 4.90 5.37 13.49
N LEU A 101 5.22 4.43 12.59
CA LEU A 101 4.75 3.04 12.67
C LEU A 101 5.24 2.29 13.92
N ASN A 102 6.42 2.62 14.45
CA ASN A 102 6.91 2.05 15.71
C ASN A 102 6.26 2.67 16.96
N GLN A 103 5.63 3.84 16.83
CA GLN A 103 4.95 4.52 17.96
C GLN A 103 3.49 4.10 18.10
N VAL A 104 2.90 3.52 17.06
CA VAL A 104 1.54 3.01 17.09
C VAL A 104 1.55 1.60 17.69
N PRO A 105 0.85 1.37 18.82
CA PRO A 105 0.71 0.02 19.39
C PRO A 105 0.07 -0.95 18.40
N ASP A 106 0.36 -2.23 18.55
CA ASP A 106 -0.24 -3.27 17.72
C ASP A 106 -1.78 -3.21 17.80
N PRO A 107 -2.48 -3.05 16.66
CA PRO A 107 -3.94 -2.89 16.66
C PRO A 107 -4.70 -4.21 16.96
N LEU A 108 -4.01 -5.36 16.95
CA LEU A 108 -4.54 -6.66 17.35
C LEU A 108 -4.30 -6.95 18.83
N ASP A 109 -3.21 -6.44 19.39
CA ASP A 109 -2.84 -6.60 20.80
C ASP A 109 -2.19 -5.33 21.38
N PRO A 110 -3.01 -4.31 21.74
CA PRO A 110 -2.53 -2.98 22.14
C PRO A 110 -1.72 -2.95 23.44
N GLU A 111 -1.88 -3.98 24.29
CA GLU A 111 -1.19 -4.09 25.58
C GLU A 111 0.17 -4.81 25.45
N SER A 112 0.48 -5.33 24.26
CA SER A 112 1.77 -5.96 23.99
C SER A 112 2.87 -4.93 23.69
N THR A 113 4.12 -5.38 23.67
CA THR A 113 5.25 -4.57 23.18
C THR A 113 5.31 -4.50 21.65
N ARG A 114 4.36 -5.10 20.93
CA ARG A 114 4.31 -5.10 19.47
C ARG A 114 3.76 -3.77 18.97
N THR A 115 4.10 -3.46 17.73
CA THR A 115 3.74 -2.21 17.07
C THR A 115 2.95 -2.47 15.80
N LEU A 116 2.35 -1.42 15.23
CA LEU A 116 1.70 -1.48 13.92
C LEU A 116 2.64 -2.01 12.83
N LYS A 117 3.93 -1.68 12.90
CA LYS A 117 4.97 -2.22 12.02
C LYS A 117 5.02 -3.75 12.04
N ASP A 118 4.91 -4.36 13.21
CA ASP A 118 4.96 -5.83 13.36
C ASP A 118 3.72 -6.47 12.76
N THR A 119 2.55 -5.88 12.99
CA THR A 119 1.31 -6.30 12.34
C THR A 119 1.39 -6.19 10.81
N LEU A 120 1.89 -5.08 10.25
CA LEU A 120 2.05 -4.92 8.81
C LEU A 120 3.00 -5.96 8.19
N LYS A 121 4.09 -6.31 8.90
CA LYS A 121 5.02 -7.37 8.48
C LYS A 121 4.38 -8.76 8.50
N ASP A 122 3.56 -9.05 9.50
CA ASP A 122 2.87 -10.33 9.58
C ASP A 122 1.85 -10.49 8.45
N ILE A 123 1.14 -9.41 8.09
CA ILE A 123 0.20 -9.41 6.96
C ILE A 123 0.94 -9.66 5.64
N ALA A 124 2.06 -8.98 5.42
CA ALA A 124 2.88 -9.16 4.22
C ALA A 124 3.29 -10.64 4.02
N LYS A 125 3.60 -11.33 5.11
CA LYS A 125 3.99 -12.76 5.10
C LYS A 125 2.82 -13.73 5.00
N SER A 126 1.66 -13.38 5.55
CA SER A 126 0.55 -14.32 5.73
C SER A 126 -0.27 -14.55 4.46
N GLY A 127 -0.22 -13.64 3.49
CA GLY A 127 -1.02 -13.74 2.26
C GLY A 127 -2.52 -13.62 2.50
N SER A 128 -3.26 -13.28 1.44
CA SER A 128 -4.70 -12.95 1.48
C SER A 128 -5.58 -14.07 2.06
N GLY A 129 -6.12 -13.85 3.25
CA GLY A 129 -7.15 -14.70 3.88
C GLY A 129 -8.04 -13.86 4.79
N LYS A 130 -9.22 -14.38 5.19
CA LYS A 130 -10.22 -13.64 5.99
C LYS A 130 -9.69 -13.04 7.31
N LEU A 131 -8.63 -13.63 7.87
CA LEU A 131 -7.94 -13.10 9.03
C LEU A 131 -7.07 -11.90 8.64
N ALA A 132 -6.33 -11.98 7.52
CA ALA A 132 -5.59 -10.85 6.96
C ALA A 132 -6.52 -9.67 6.67
N ASP A 133 -7.73 -9.89 6.14
CA ASP A 133 -8.69 -8.82 5.83
C ASP A 133 -9.08 -8.01 7.09
N LYS A 134 -9.43 -8.70 8.18
CA LYS A 134 -9.74 -8.02 9.46
C LYS A 134 -8.53 -7.32 10.07
N ILE A 135 -7.33 -7.83 9.84
CA ILE A 135 -6.10 -7.23 10.31
C ILE A 135 -5.78 -5.98 9.47
N MET A 136 -6.01 -6.02 8.16
CA MET A 136 -5.81 -4.90 7.23
C MET A 136 -6.68 -3.69 7.59
N ASP A 137 -7.96 -3.89 7.88
CA ASP A 137 -8.86 -2.79 8.29
C ASP A 137 -8.37 -2.09 9.56
N LYS A 138 -7.95 -2.88 10.55
CA LYS A 138 -7.45 -2.35 11.83
C LYS A 138 -6.10 -1.66 11.68
N ALA A 139 -5.20 -2.23 10.88
CA ALA A 139 -3.90 -1.65 10.59
C ALA A 139 -4.05 -0.33 9.82
N PHE A 140 -4.96 -0.29 8.85
CA PHE A 140 -5.26 0.92 8.09
C PHE A 140 -5.90 2.00 8.97
N PHE A 141 -6.88 1.66 9.81
CA PHE A 141 -7.48 2.64 10.72
C PHE A 141 -6.44 3.24 11.68
N ALA A 142 -5.54 2.42 12.21
CA ALA A 142 -4.45 2.88 13.06
C ALA A 142 -3.48 3.80 12.28
N PHE A 143 -3.20 3.47 11.02
CA PHE A 143 -2.39 4.29 10.11
C PHE A 143 -3.06 5.65 9.80
N VAL A 144 -4.36 5.68 9.49
CA VAL A 144 -5.13 6.92 9.27
C VAL A 144 -5.21 7.76 10.55
N THR A 145 -5.45 7.15 11.70
CA THR A 145 -5.45 7.87 12.98
C THR A 145 -4.09 8.50 13.29
N MET A 146 -3.00 7.84 12.88
CA MET A 146 -1.65 8.39 13.00
C MET A 146 -1.46 9.59 12.06
N LEU A 147 -1.91 9.51 10.81
CA LEU A 147 -1.90 10.61 9.83
C LEU A 147 -2.60 11.86 10.37
N GLU A 148 -3.80 11.69 10.92
CA GLU A 148 -4.59 12.79 11.50
C GLU A 148 -3.87 13.45 12.68
N LYS A 149 -3.13 12.68 13.49
CA LYS A 149 -2.36 13.21 14.63
C LYS A 149 -1.06 13.91 14.21
N SER A 150 -0.48 13.55 13.07
CA SER A 150 0.73 14.20 12.54
C SER A 150 0.45 15.50 11.77
N ALA A 151 -0.79 15.74 11.36
CA ALA A 151 -1.21 16.92 10.60
C ALA A 151 -1.73 18.09 11.46
N GLY A 152 -1.77 17.94 12.79
CA GLY A 152 -2.18 18.97 13.77
C GLY A 152 -1.02 19.40 14.66
#